data_AF-A0A643CID6-F1
#
_entry.id   AF-A0A643CID6-F1
#
_cell.length_a   1.000
_cell.length_b   1.000
_cell.length_c   1.000
_cell.angle_alpha   90.00
_cell.angle_beta   90.00
_cell.angle_gamma   90.00
#
_symmetry.space_group_name_H-M   'P 1'
#
loop_
_entity.id
_entity.type
_entity.pdbx_description
1 polymer ?
#
loop_
_entity_poly.entity_id
_entity_poly.type
_entity_poly.pdbx_seq_one_letter_code
_entity_poly.pdbx_strand_id
1 'polypeptide(L)'
;VPASGLQGLPPLDPPDVTQIYPVPASIRPVLSKYQVEVLFWGVREMKKVQLLSVDRPQVLIECGGHGVKSCVIQSYQNNPNFSIQADAFEVELPENELLHPPLSICVVDWRAFGRSTVVGTYTINCLKQFLCKSREPLALTSQVDGAQVVQDSLISTEPSETPSSAQELPTGQIFVDIGPPPTVVPNLPQVQAASLVDIPDSSPMLETEHKPAAQEPPKDGKAKDARKPSQRSTKRRKRTIADESAENVIDWWSKYYASLKKAQKAKPDEVVVNIDGPKKKKDKILKKKLKEKEIPNLAVLQIYDGDLESEFNNFEDWVKTFELLRGKSTEDDHGLDRDRGSFCIYKSPEDSSIKDSKQLRIQQGIPSNHPIKVLIRVYIVAAFNLSPADPDGKSDPYIVVKLGKTEIKDRDKYIPKQLNPVFGRSFEIQATFPKESLLSVLIYDHDMIGMDDLIGETRIDLENRFYSKHRAICGLQNQYEIEGYNAWRDTSKPTEILTKLCKDNKLDGPYFCPGKIQIGNQVFSGKTVFTEEDTGNCPNVSR
;
A
#
# COMPACT_ATOMS: atom_id res chain seq x y z
N VAL A 1 -6.58 35.16 25.02
CA VAL A 1 -5.63 36.23 25.36
C VAL A 1 -6.07 36.84 26.69
N PRO A 2 -5.27 36.77 27.76
CA PRO A 2 -5.57 37.51 29.00
C PRO A 2 -5.50 39.02 28.73
N ALA A 3 -6.24 39.83 29.48
CA ALA A 3 -6.25 41.28 29.29
C ALA A 3 -4.89 41.90 29.69
N SER A 4 -4.06 42.22 28.70
CA SER A 4 -2.73 42.81 28.91
C SER A 4 -2.82 44.25 29.44
N GLY A 5 -2.62 44.43 30.74
CA GLY A 5 -2.37 45.75 31.32
C GLY A 5 -0.96 46.28 30.99
N LEU A 6 -0.74 47.58 31.18
CA LEU A 6 0.55 48.28 31.00
C LEU A 6 1.57 47.95 32.12
N GLN A 7 1.65 46.69 32.56
CA GLN A 7 2.65 46.24 33.53
C GLN A 7 3.80 45.54 32.81
N GLY A 8 4.91 46.28 32.71
CA GLY A 8 6.27 45.77 32.53
C GLY A 8 6.45 44.58 31.59
N LEU A 9 6.76 44.86 30.32
CA LEU A 9 7.61 43.93 29.57
C LEU A 9 8.86 43.63 30.43
N PRO A 10 9.32 42.37 30.50
CA PRO A 10 10.52 42.04 31.25
C PRO A 10 11.69 42.91 30.78
N PRO A 11 12.63 43.31 31.67
CA PRO A 11 13.77 44.13 31.29
C PRO A 11 14.47 43.56 30.06
N LEU A 12 14.66 44.39 29.04
CA LEU A 12 15.41 43.99 27.86
C LEU A 12 16.88 43.81 28.25
N ASP A 13 17.44 42.65 27.93
CA ASP A 13 18.89 42.45 27.96
C ASP A 13 19.57 43.55 27.13
N PRO A 14 20.74 44.06 27.55
CA PRO A 14 21.47 45.06 26.77
C PRO A 14 21.84 44.48 25.38
N PRO A 15 21.90 45.33 24.34
CA PRO A 15 22.22 44.87 23.00
C PRO A 15 23.65 44.34 22.92
N ASP A 16 23.88 43.40 22.01
CA ASP A 16 25.19 42.79 21.81
C ASP A 16 26.20 43.75 21.16
N VAL A 17 27.42 43.25 20.91
CA VAL A 17 28.52 44.02 20.30
C VAL A 17 28.19 44.53 18.88
N THR A 18 27.16 43.95 18.24
CA THR A 18 26.64 44.35 16.91
C THR A 18 25.37 45.21 16.99
N GLN A 19 25.00 45.67 18.19
CA GLN A 19 23.77 46.42 18.51
C GLN A 19 22.46 45.62 18.36
N ILE A 20 22.53 44.29 18.31
CA ILE A 20 21.34 43.43 18.23
C ILE A 20 20.85 43.13 19.64
N TYR A 21 19.59 43.45 19.94
CA TYR A 21 18.94 43.03 21.19
C TYR A 21 18.67 41.53 21.15
N PRO A 22 19.20 40.73 22.09
CA PRO A 22 18.94 39.31 22.11
C PRO A 22 17.48 39.05 22.53
N VAL A 23 16.92 37.95 22.04
CA VAL A 23 15.56 37.50 22.40
C VAL A 23 15.44 37.40 23.93
N PRO A 24 14.43 37.98 24.61
CA PRO A 24 14.32 37.90 26.07
C PRO A 24 14.27 36.46 26.59
N ALA A 25 14.97 36.17 27.69
CA ALA A 25 15.10 34.82 28.24
C ALA A 25 13.75 34.11 28.49
N SER A 26 12.70 34.87 28.84
CA SER A 26 11.33 34.36 29.08
C SER A 26 10.59 33.85 27.84
N ILE A 27 11.08 34.14 26.63
CA ILE A 27 10.50 33.66 25.37
C ILE A 27 11.49 32.84 24.52
N ARG A 28 12.74 32.64 25.00
CA ARG A 28 13.65 31.67 24.39
C ARG A 28 13.10 30.26 24.60
N PRO A 29 13.05 29.40 23.58
CA PRO A 29 12.70 28.00 23.79
C PRO A 29 13.72 27.34 24.72
N VAL A 30 13.25 26.58 25.72
CA VAL A 30 14.12 25.69 26.51
C VAL A 30 14.61 24.60 25.57
N LEU A 31 15.93 24.46 25.42
CA LEU A 31 16.54 23.42 24.60
C LEU A 31 16.87 22.19 25.46
N SER A 32 16.77 21.03 24.84
CA SER A 32 17.20 19.74 25.38
C SER A 32 18.03 19.01 24.34
N LYS A 33 18.93 18.13 24.79
CA LYS A 33 19.68 17.25 23.88
C LYS A 33 18.81 16.11 23.40
N TYR A 34 18.72 15.94 22.08
CA TYR A 34 18.07 14.81 21.43
C TYR A 34 19.11 14.01 20.63
N GLN A 35 18.94 12.69 20.63
CA GLN A 35 19.54 11.82 19.64
C GLN A 35 18.61 11.75 18.42
N VAL A 36 19.16 11.94 17.23
CA VAL A 36 18.51 11.66 15.95
C VAL A 36 19.21 10.47 15.32
N GLU A 37 18.55 9.31 15.33
CA GLU A 37 18.98 8.14 14.56
C GLU A 37 18.35 8.17 13.17
N VAL A 38 19.15 7.85 12.15
CA VAL A 38 18.77 7.84 10.74
C VAL A 38 18.89 6.42 10.19
N LEU A 39 17.87 5.97 9.45
CA LEU A 39 17.91 4.79 8.60
C LEU A 39 18.11 5.24 7.15
N PHE A 40 19.25 4.85 6.56
CA PHE A 40 19.55 4.96 5.15
C PHE A 40 19.23 3.64 4.45
N TRP A 41 18.03 3.46 3.91
CA TRP A 41 17.69 2.22 3.20
C TRP A 41 18.27 2.23 1.79
N GLY A 42 17.91 3.23 0.99
CA GLY A 42 18.32 3.33 -0.40
C GLY A 42 17.62 4.45 -1.14
N VAL A 43 17.88 4.55 -2.44
CA VAL A 43 17.24 5.51 -3.34
C VAL A 43 16.48 4.79 -4.44
N ARG A 44 15.45 5.39 -5.03
CA ARG A 44 14.64 4.80 -6.11
C ARG A 44 14.38 5.83 -7.21
N GLU A 45 14.05 5.32 -8.39
CA GLU A 45 13.52 6.08 -9.53
C GLU A 45 14.41 7.23 -10.04
N MET A 46 15.69 7.24 -9.66
CA MET A 46 16.64 8.32 -9.95
C MET A 46 16.80 8.63 -11.45
N LYS A 47 16.33 9.80 -11.85
CA LYS A 47 16.37 10.37 -13.20
C LYS A 47 17.72 10.96 -13.55
N LYS A 48 17.91 11.25 -14.83
CA LYS A 48 19.12 11.93 -15.34
C LYS A 48 19.18 13.37 -14.85
N VAL A 49 20.30 13.79 -14.27
CA VAL A 49 20.58 15.16 -13.79
C VAL A 49 21.63 15.78 -14.70
N GLN A 50 21.33 16.95 -15.28
CA GLN A 50 22.20 17.61 -16.28
C GLN A 50 22.55 16.66 -17.46
N LEU A 51 21.53 16.00 -18.04
CA LEU A 51 21.62 15.00 -19.11
C LEU A 51 22.39 13.68 -18.78
N LEU A 52 23.06 13.61 -17.63
CA LEU A 52 23.82 12.43 -17.19
C LEU A 52 22.99 11.59 -16.21
N SER A 53 23.10 10.26 -16.28
CA SER A 53 22.49 9.35 -15.30
C SER A 53 23.15 9.48 -13.93
N VAL A 54 22.33 9.46 -12.87
CA VAL A 54 22.81 9.24 -11.50
C VAL A 54 23.36 7.81 -11.40
N ASP A 55 24.54 7.67 -10.78
CA ASP A 55 25.17 6.37 -10.54
C ASP A 55 25.80 6.26 -9.14
N ARG A 56 26.25 7.36 -8.53
CA ARG A 56 26.94 7.33 -7.23
C ARG A 56 26.27 8.23 -6.19
N PRO A 57 25.00 7.98 -5.84
CA PRO A 57 24.26 8.81 -4.90
C PRO A 57 24.80 8.69 -3.45
N GLN A 58 24.69 9.80 -2.72
CA GLN A 58 24.88 9.93 -1.27
C GLN A 58 23.75 10.81 -0.71
N VAL A 59 23.22 10.44 0.45
CA VAL A 59 22.24 11.22 1.19
C VAL A 59 22.94 11.99 2.31
N LEU A 60 22.59 13.26 2.45
CA LEU A 60 22.99 14.15 3.54
C LEU A 60 21.73 14.49 4.34
N ILE A 61 21.80 14.32 5.66
CA ILE A 61 20.73 14.67 6.60
C ILE A 61 21.23 15.82 7.47
N GLU A 62 20.44 16.88 7.60
CA GLU A 62 20.75 18.01 8.46
C GLU A 62 19.51 18.49 9.24
N CYS A 63 19.66 18.70 10.54
CA CYS A 63 18.67 19.29 11.43
C CYS A 63 19.40 20.16 12.48
N GLY A 64 18.97 21.42 12.67
CA GLY A 64 19.57 22.31 13.67
C GLY A 64 21.09 22.53 13.51
N GLY A 65 21.59 22.59 12.27
CA GLY A 65 23.02 22.73 11.96
C GLY A 65 23.89 21.50 12.25
N HIS A 66 23.29 20.39 12.68
CA HIS A 66 23.93 19.11 12.93
C HIS A 66 23.42 18.07 11.95
N GLY A 67 24.21 17.03 11.66
CA GLY A 67 23.82 16.09 10.61
C GLY A 67 24.79 14.94 10.38
N VAL A 68 24.36 14.01 9.53
CA VAL A 68 25.10 12.79 9.11
C VAL A 68 25.02 12.61 7.61
N LYS A 69 25.90 11.78 7.05
CA LYS A 69 25.93 11.45 5.62
C LYS A 69 25.97 9.95 5.43
N SER A 70 25.17 9.44 4.49
CA SER A 70 25.23 8.02 4.12
C SER A 70 26.60 7.66 3.55
N CYS A 71 26.90 6.37 3.46
CA CYS A 71 27.93 5.91 2.52
C CYS A 71 27.55 6.28 1.08
N VAL A 72 28.54 6.44 0.20
CA VAL A 72 28.30 6.63 -1.24
C VAL A 72 27.96 5.28 -1.88
N ILE A 73 26.82 5.18 -2.56
CA ILE A 73 26.49 4.00 -3.39
C ILE A 73 27.50 3.93 -4.54
N GLN A 74 28.09 2.76 -4.78
CA GLN A 74 29.17 2.62 -5.77
C GLN A 74 28.66 2.50 -7.21
N SER A 75 27.47 1.92 -7.40
CA SER A 75 26.69 1.99 -8.65
C SER A 75 25.21 1.70 -8.37
N TYR A 76 24.38 2.73 -8.51
CA TYR A 76 22.94 2.71 -8.33
C TYR A 76 22.24 1.69 -9.25
N GLN A 77 22.76 1.52 -10.47
CA GLN A 77 22.23 0.56 -11.45
C GLN A 77 22.41 -0.91 -11.01
N ASN A 78 23.36 -1.18 -10.12
CA ASN A 78 23.64 -2.53 -9.62
C ASN A 78 22.96 -2.79 -8.28
N ASN A 79 23.12 -1.88 -7.31
CA ASN A 79 22.40 -1.92 -6.03
C ASN A 79 21.96 -0.50 -5.64
N PRO A 80 20.65 -0.22 -5.56
CA PRO A 80 20.12 1.08 -5.17
C PRO A 80 20.06 1.29 -3.63
N ASN A 81 20.49 0.32 -2.82
CA ASN A 81 20.54 0.44 -1.35
C ASN A 81 21.93 0.81 -0.82
N PHE A 82 21.95 1.50 0.32
CA PHE A 82 23.18 1.85 1.04
C PHE A 82 23.76 0.63 1.76
N SER A 83 25.09 0.50 1.80
CA SER A 83 25.76 -0.61 2.49
C SER A 83 25.85 -0.40 4.01
N ILE A 84 25.91 0.85 4.46
CA ILE A 84 25.79 1.25 5.87
C ILE A 84 24.40 1.85 6.03
N GLN A 85 23.54 1.16 6.78
CA GLN A 85 22.11 1.45 6.80
C GLN A 85 21.65 2.34 7.95
N ALA A 86 22.49 2.62 8.94
CA ALA A 86 22.11 3.56 9.99
C ALA A 86 23.33 4.31 10.54
N ASP A 87 23.07 5.55 10.95
CA ASP A 87 24.00 6.44 11.64
C ASP A 87 23.17 7.35 12.58
N ALA A 88 23.81 8.10 13.48
CA ALA A 88 23.10 8.98 14.40
C ALA A 88 23.92 10.21 14.82
N PHE A 89 23.23 11.30 15.17
CA PHE A 89 23.84 12.52 15.70
C PHE A 89 23.08 13.07 16.91
N GLU A 90 23.80 13.81 17.75
CA GLU A 90 23.21 14.65 18.80
C GLU A 90 22.88 16.04 18.24
N VAL A 91 21.75 16.60 18.69
CA VAL A 91 21.31 17.97 18.36
C VAL A 91 20.50 18.55 19.52
N GLU A 92 20.61 19.85 19.75
CA GLU A 92 19.77 20.56 20.73
C GLU A 92 18.46 21.02 20.07
N LEU A 93 17.32 20.51 20.56
CA LEU A 93 15.98 20.85 20.07
C LEU A 93 15.14 21.47 21.20
N PRO A 94 14.20 22.38 20.88
CA PRO A 94 13.24 22.88 21.86
C PRO A 94 12.41 21.78 22.53
N GLU A 95 12.19 21.86 23.84
CA GLU A 95 11.29 20.92 24.54
C GLU A 95 9.84 20.98 24.03
N ASN A 96 9.44 22.10 23.44
CA ASN A 96 8.19 22.21 22.71
C ASN A 96 8.36 21.66 21.29
N GLU A 97 7.82 20.46 21.04
CA GLU A 97 7.84 19.75 19.75
C GLU A 97 7.40 20.62 18.55
N LEU A 98 6.51 21.60 18.76
CA LEU A 98 6.01 22.50 17.71
C LEU A 98 7.05 23.53 17.24
N LEU A 99 8.13 23.72 18.01
CA LEU A 99 9.23 24.62 17.70
C LEU A 99 10.46 23.87 17.17
N HIS A 100 10.38 22.55 16.98
CA HIS A 100 11.46 21.78 16.38
C HIS A 100 11.83 22.34 14.99
N PRO A 101 13.11 22.60 14.70
CA PRO A 101 13.54 23.01 13.37
C PRO A 101 13.25 21.91 12.33
N PRO A 102 13.09 22.28 11.05
CA PRO A 102 12.93 21.29 10.00
C PRO A 102 14.18 20.40 9.87
N LEU A 103 13.96 19.15 9.46
CA LEU A 103 15.02 18.23 9.05
C LEU A 103 15.05 18.19 7.52
N SER A 104 16.22 18.42 6.94
CA SER A 104 16.43 18.37 5.50
C SER A 104 17.12 17.08 5.08
N ILE A 105 16.71 16.58 3.92
CA ILE A 105 17.28 15.44 3.20
C ILE A 105 17.80 16.01 1.87
N CYS A 106 19.08 15.79 1.57
CA CYS A 106 19.69 16.23 0.32
C CYS A 106 20.42 15.07 -0.33
N VAL A 107 20.05 14.73 -1.56
CA VAL A 107 20.71 13.67 -2.34
C VAL A 107 21.65 14.29 -3.35
N VAL A 108 22.90 13.84 -3.34
CA VAL A 108 23.94 14.26 -4.30
C VAL A 108 24.50 13.06 -5.06
N ASP A 109 24.79 13.24 -6.35
CA ASP A 109 25.47 12.25 -7.19
C ASP A 109 26.95 12.62 -7.31
N TRP A 110 27.84 11.70 -6.91
CA TRP A 110 29.29 11.88 -6.95
C TRP A 110 29.86 11.53 -8.32
N ARG A 111 30.50 12.51 -8.96
CA ARG A 111 31.06 12.40 -10.31
C ARG A 111 32.59 12.38 -10.27
N ALA A 112 33.19 12.18 -11.44
CA ALA A 112 34.65 12.20 -11.60
C ALA A 112 35.26 13.51 -11.06
N PHE A 113 36.53 13.43 -10.65
CA PHE A 113 37.32 14.56 -10.12
C PHE A 113 36.74 15.23 -8.86
N GLY A 114 36.02 14.47 -8.02
CA GLY A 114 35.50 14.96 -6.74
C GLY A 114 34.38 16.00 -6.87
N ARG A 115 33.78 16.13 -8.05
CA ARG A 115 32.59 16.97 -8.27
C ARG A 115 31.35 16.22 -7.80
N SER A 116 30.39 16.91 -7.24
CA SER A 116 29.05 16.38 -6.99
C SER A 116 27.99 17.27 -7.66
N THR A 117 26.81 16.72 -7.89
CA THR A 117 25.62 17.48 -8.29
C THR A 117 24.46 17.16 -7.36
N VAL A 118 23.62 18.13 -7.04
CA VAL A 118 22.39 17.89 -6.29
C VAL A 118 21.40 17.21 -7.22
N VAL A 119 20.87 16.07 -6.78
CA VAL A 119 19.81 15.32 -7.48
C VAL A 119 18.45 15.87 -7.09
N GLY A 120 18.20 15.99 -5.79
CA GLY A 120 16.99 16.60 -5.23
C GLY A 120 17.06 16.74 -3.72
N THR A 121 16.10 17.47 -3.16
CA THR A 121 16.01 17.75 -1.72
C THR A 121 14.60 17.55 -1.17
N TYR A 122 14.46 17.15 0.09
CA TYR A 122 13.19 17.07 0.79
C TYR A 122 13.30 17.71 2.18
N THR A 123 12.22 18.32 2.67
CA THR A 123 12.22 19.02 3.96
C THR A 123 11.06 18.54 4.83
N ILE A 124 11.41 17.94 5.97
CA ILE A 124 10.47 17.50 7.00
C ILE A 124 10.21 18.68 7.94
N ASN A 125 9.07 19.35 7.76
CA ASN A 125 8.68 20.51 8.56
C ASN A 125 8.15 20.18 9.97
N CYS A 126 7.86 18.90 10.26
CA CYS A 126 7.38 18.47 11.57
C CYS A 126 8.00 17.13 11.97
N LEU A 127 8.83 17.14 13.03
CA LEU A 127 9.55 15.95 13.50
C LEU A 127 8.69 15.02 14.36
N LYS A 128 7.46 15.43 14.73
CA LYS A 128 6.60 14.76 15.72
C LYS A 128 6.34 13.28 15.40
N GLN A 129 6.18 12.95 14.12
CA GLN A 129 5.93 11.56 13.68
C GLN A 129 7.14 10.62 13.84
N PHE A 130 8.33 11.17 14.06
CA PHE A 130 9.59 10.45 14.26
C PHE A 130 10.02 10.41 15.74
N LEU A 131 9.24 11.00 16.64
CA LEU A 131 9.51 10.96 18.08
C LEU A 131 9.25 9.56 18.62
N CYS A 132 10.34 8.90 19.01
CA CYS A 132 10.34 7.55 19.53
C CYS A 132 9.79 7.53 20.96
N LYS A 133 8.50 7.21 21.09
CA LYS A 133 7.85 6.90 22.37
C LYS A 133 8.65 5.82 23.10
N SER A 134 8.88 6.01 24.40
CA SER A 134 9.41 4.93 25.25
C SER A 134 8.48 3.73 25.14
N ARG A 135 9.00 2.59 24.66
CA ARG A 135 8.23 1.35 24.53
C ARG A 135 8.00 0.79 25.94
N GLU A 136 6.93 1.24 26.58
CA GLU A 136 6.39 0.51 27.73
C GLU A 136 6.15 -0.94 27.29
N PRO A 137 6.52 -1.93 28.13
CA PRO A 137 6.16 -3.31 27.87
C PRO A 137 4.64 -3.39 27.68
N LEU A 138 4.18 -4.05 26.63
CA LEU A 138 2.76 -4.32 26.44
C LEU A 138 2.29 -5.24 27.56
N ALA A 139 1.83 -4.65 28.65
CA ALA A 139 1.01 -5.33 29.64
C ALA A 139 -0.28 -5.74 28.92
N LEU A 140 -0.32 -6.99 28.44
CA LEU A 140 -1.55 -7.62 27.97
C LEU A 140 -2.54 -7.54 29.13
N THR A 141 -3.52 -6.65 28.99
CA THR A 141 -4.50 -6.38 30.03
C THR A 141 -5.32 -7.64 30.27
N SER A 142 -5.02 -8.31 31.37
CA SER A 142 -5.87 -9.37 31.90
C SER A 142 -7.16 -8.71 32.37
N GLN A 143 -8.19 -8.70 31.53
CA GLN A 143 -9.56 -8.56 32.01
C GLN A 143 -9.93 -9.84 32.76
N VAL A 144 -9.46 -9.93 34.01
CA VAL A 144 -10.14 -10.68 35.04
C VAL A 144 -11.31 -9.80 35.48
N ASP A 145 -12.51 -10.36 35.39
CA ASP A 145 -13.75 -9.66 35.68
C ASP A 145 -13.76 -9.21 37.15
N GLY A 146 -13.58 -7.90 37.35
CA GLY A 146 -13.41 -7.29 38.66
C GLY A 146 -14.74 -6.81 39.21
N ALA A 147 -15.30 -7.57 40.16
CA ALA A 147 -16.53 -7.20 40.85
C ALA A 147 -16.43 -5.76 41.42
N GLN A 148 -17.51 -5.00 41.26
CA GLN A 148 -17.58 -3.59 41.68
C GLN A 148 -17.35 -3.44 43.19
N VAL A 149 -16.35 -2.65 43.56
CA VAL A 149 -16.28 -2.06 44.92
C VAL A 149 -16.91 -0.67 44.84
N VAL A 150 -18.24 -0.62 45.00
CA VAL A 150 -18.95 0.63 45.33
C VAL A 150 -18.85 0.82 46.84
N GLN A 151 -18.22 1.91 47.25
CA GLN A 151 -18.15 2.29 48.66
C GLN A 151 -19.30 3.26 48.96
N ASP A 152 -20.41 2.76 49.50
CA ASP A 152 -21.45 3.64 50.04
C ASP A 152 -22.19 3.08 51.28
N SER A 153 -22.13 3.87 52.35
CA SER A 153 -23.21 4.20 53.30
C SER A 153 -24.24 3.12 53.72
N LEU A 154 -23.89 2.35 54.77
CA LEU A 154 -24.67 2.10 56.00
C LEU A 154 -26.21 1.82 55.97
N ILE A 155 -26.57 0.61 56.48
CA ILE A 155 -27.70 0.25 57.40
C ILE A 155 -28.93 -0.55 56.87
N SER A 156 -29.02 -1.82 57.32
CA SER A 156 -30.23 -2.67 57.57
C SER A 156 -31.09 -3.15 56.36
N THR A 157 -31.75 -4.33 56.32
CA THR A 157 -31.95 -5.48 57.26
C THR A 157 -32.12 -6.79 56.45
N GLU A 158 -32.04 -7.97 57.09
CA GLU A 158 -32.22 -9.33 56.51
C GLU A 158 -33.69 -9.68 56.07
N PRO A 159 -34.02 -10.93 55.66
CA PRO A 159 -33.67 -11.60 54.39
C PRO A 159 -34.91 -12.20 53.67
N SER A 160 -34.78 -12.81 52.47
CA SER A 160 -35.51 -14.05 52.03
C SER A 160 -35.29 -14.46 50.56
N GLU A 161 -35.08 -15.77 50.37
CA GLU A 161 -35.53 -16.66 49.28
C GLU A 161 -35.09 -16.48 47.79
N THR A 162 -34.46 -17.56 47.29
CA THR A 162 -34.35 -18.03 45.90
C THR A 162 -35.62 -18.87 45.52
N PRO A 163 -35.88 -19.36 44.27
CA PRO A 163 -34.90 -19.70 43.22
C PRO A 163 -35.31 -19.61 41.71
N SER A 164 -34.31 -19.89 40.86
CA SER A 164 -34.37 -20.63 39.58
C SER A 164 -35.26 -20.15 38.42
N SER A 165 -34.63 -19.84 37.27
CA SER A 165 -34.65 -20.78 36.13
C SER A 165 -33.62 -20.38 35.06
N ALA A 166 -32.82 -21.34 34.59
CA ALA A 166 -31.93 -21.16 33.45
C ALA A 166 -32.67 -21.42 32.13
N GLN A 167 -32.21 -20.79 31.04
CA GLN A 167 -32.37 -21.32 29.68
C GLN A 167 -31.24 -20.80 28.78
N GLU A 168 -30.61 -21.72 28.05
CA GLU A 168 -29.37 -21.50 27.30
C GLU A 168 -29.64 -20.91 25.90
N LEU A 169 -28.69 -20.14 25.35
CA LEU A 169 -28.64 -19.76 23.94
C LEU A 169 -27.25 -20.10 23.35
N PRO A 170 -27.14 -20.57 22.09
CA PRO A 170 -25.90 -21.16 21.59
C PRO A 170 -24.89 -20.11 21.09
N THR A 171 -23.61 -20.45 21.29
CA THR A 171 -22.41 -19.68 20.99
C THR A 171 -22.25 -19.30 19.51
N GLY A 172 -21.87 -18.04 19.23
CA GLY A 172 -21.56 -17.59 17.87
C GLY A 172 -20.65 -16.37 17.79
N GLN A 173 -19.40 -16.60 17.35
CA GLN A 173 -18.52 -15.66 16.64
C GLN A 173 -18.15 -14.33 17.34
N ILE A 174 -16.98 -14.31 17.98
CA ILE A 174 -16.31 -13.08 18.41
C ILE A 174 -15.73 -12.39 17.17
N PHE A 175 -16.24 -11.20 16.83
CA PHE A 175 -15.57 -10.26 15.95
C PHE A 175 -14.60 -9.41 16.78
N VAL A 176 -13.35 -9.29 16.33
CA VAL A 176 -12.44 -8.24 16.82
C VAL A 176 -12.65 -7.03 15.92
N ASP A 177 -13.40 -6.05 16.43
CA ASP A 177 -13.65 -4.80 15.73
C ASP A 177 -12.41 -3.89 15.82
N ILE A 178 -11.79 -3.61 14.68
CA ILE A 178 -10.74 -2.60 14.55
C ILE A 178 -11.39 -1.42 13.83
N GLY A 179 -12.06 -0.56 14.60
CA GLY A 179 -12.73 0.62 14.08
C GLY A 179 -11.73 1.57 13.38
N PRO A 180 -12.13 2.19 12.25
CA PRO A 180 -11.28 3.14 11.54
C PRO A 180 -11.07 4.44 12.35
N PRO A 181 -9.91 5.12 12.22
CA PRO A 181 -9.69 6.41 12.84
C PRO A 181 -10.60 7.50 12.23
N PRO A 182 -10.93 8.57 12.97
CA PRO A 182 -11.92 9.55 12.54
C PRO A 182 -11.46 10.40 11.34
N THR A 183 -12.23 10.35 10.26
CA THR A 183 -12.03 11.15 9.05
C THR A 183 -12.29 12.64 9.31
N VAL A 184 -11.24 13.46 9.30
CA VAL A 184 -11.37 14.93 9.29
C VAL A 184 -11.52 15.39 7.85
N VAL A 185 -12.67 15.98 7.51
CA VAL A 185 -12.98 16.48 6.16
C VAL A 185 -12.36 17.87 5.94
N PRO A 186 -11.48 18.06 4.93
CA PRO A 186 -11.05 19.39 4.51
C PRO A 186 -12.10 20.04 3.60
N ASN A 187 -12.40 21.32 3.82
CA ASN A 187 -13.35 22.07 2.99
C ASN A 187 -12.81 22.35 1.58
N LEU A 188 -13.69 22.24 0.58
CA LEU A 188 -13.42 22.51 -0.82
C LEU A 188 -13.41 24.03 -1.12
N PRO A 189 -12.33 24.60 -1.70
CA PRO A 189 -12.35 25.96 -2.24
C PRO A 189 -13.17 26.06 -3.53
N GLN A 190 -13.96 27.12 -3.66
CA GLN A 190 -14.80 27.37 -4.84
C GLN A 190 -13.95 27.74 -6.07
N VAL A 191 -14.20 27.07 -7.20
CA VAL A 191 -13.64 27.46 -8.51
C VAL A 191 -14.44 28.60 -9.10
N GLN A 192 -13.79 29.73 -9.40
CA GLN A 192 -14.36 30.80 -10.23
C GLN A 192 -14.04 30.54 -11.70
N ALA A 193 -15.04 30.73 -12.57
CA ALA A 193 -14.91 30.54 -14.01
C ALA A 193 -14.22 31.74 -14.69
N ALA A 194 -13.38 31.47 -15.68
CA ALA A 194 -12.89 32.45 -16.65
C ALA A 194 -12.99 31.87 -18.07
N SER A 195 -13.24 32.73 -19.05
CA SER A 195 -13.81 32.38 -20.36
C SER A 195 -12.80 32.24 -21.49
N LEU A 196 -13.21 31.49 -22.51
CA LEU A 196 -12.60 31.35 -23.84
C LEU A 196 -12.25 32.70 -24.51
N VAL A 197 -11.13 32.73 -25.23
CA VAL A 197 -10.90 33.53 -26.45
C VAL A 197 -10.13 32.64 -27.45
N ASP A 198 -10.34 32.84 -28.74
CA ASP A 198 -10.05 31.90 -29.84
C ASP A 198 -9.41 32.66 -31.05
N ILE A 199 -8.97 31.94 -32.10
CA ILE A 199 -8.61 32.42 -33.47
C ILE A 199 -7.21 33.11 -33.60
N PRO A 200 -6.37 32.90 -34.68
CA PRO A 200 -6.13 31.72 -35.53
C PRO A 200 -4.65 31.45 -35.97
N ASP A 201 -4.43 30.29 -36.61
CA ASP A 201 -3.62 29.98 -37.82
C ASP A 201 -2.30 30.72 -38.19
N SER A 202 -1.21 29.96 -38.41
CA SER A 202 -0.34 30.03 -39.62
C SER A 202 0.71 28.91 -39.69
N SER A 203 0.74 28.16 -40.80
CA SER A 203 1.89 27.30 -41.18
C SER A 203 3.02 28.10 -41.85
N PRO A 204 4.22 27.52 -42.04
CA PRO A 204 4.54 27.07 -43.41
C PRO A 204 5.34 25.74 -43.52
N MET A 205 5.34 25.19 -44.73
CA MET A 205 6.04 23.97 -45.15
C MET A 205 7.55 24.17 -45.37
N LEU A 206 8.31 23.07 -45.42
CA LEU A 206 9.51 22.96 -46.26
C LEU A 206 9.72 21.51 -46.75
N GLU A 207 10.07 21.39 -48.04
CA GLU A 207 10.23 20.15 -48.81
C GLU A 207 11.66 19.57 -48.68
N THR A 208 11.81 18.25 -48.50
CA THR A 208 12.16 17.22 -49.52
C THR A 208 13.61 17.22 -50.04
N GLU A 209 14.35 16.14 -49.75
CA GLU A 209 15.39 15.60 -50.64
C GLU A 209 15.33 14.05 -50.66
N HIS A 210 15.85 13.42 -51.72
CA HIS A 210 15.53 12.04 -52.11
C HIS A 210 16.75 11.31 -52.73
N LYS A 211 16.67 9.96 -52.79
CA LYS A 211 17.41 8.99 -53.66
C LYS A 211 18.84 8.52 -53.21
N PRO A 212 19.37 7.38 -53.77
CA PRO A 212 18.73 6.32 -54.59
C PRO A 212 19.08 4.83 -54.27
N ALA A 213 18.09 3.97 -54.57
CA ALA A 213 18.04 2.59 -55.10
C ALA A 213 19.29 1.69 -55.37
N ALA A 214 19.11 0.36 -55.17
CA ALA A 214 19.39 -0.75 -56.12
C ALA A 214 18.75 -2.09 -55.62
N GLN A 215 17.78 -2.72 -56.32
CA GLN A 215 17.85 -3.78 -57.36
C GLN A 215 17.71 -5.25 -56.87
N GLU A 216 16.66 -5.95 -57.35
CA GLU A 216 16.46 -7.42 -57.40
C GLU A 216 17.10 -8.00 -58.72
N PRO A 217 16.79 -9.21 -59.30
CA PRO A 217 15.93 -10.38 -58.95
C PRO A 217 16.63 -11.76 -59.32
N PRO A 218 16.04 -12.86 -59.88
CA PRO A 218 14.63 -13.34 -60.05
C PRO A 218 14.33 -14.89 -59.93
N LYS A 219 13.02 -15.25 -60.08
CA LYS A 219 12.38 -16.55 -60.52
C LYS A 219 12.23 -17.71 -59.50
N ASP A 220 11.15 -18.53 -59.47
CA ASP A 220 9.79 -18.61 -60.07
C ASP A 220 8.94 -19.61 -59.21
N GLY A 221 7.62 -19.85 -59.31
CA GLY A 221 6.57 -19.33 -60.19
C GLY A 221 5.20 -20.07 -60.04
N LYS A 222 4.17 -19.61 -60.78
CA LYS A 222 2.84 -20.21 -61.09
C LYS A 222 1.75 -20.50 -60.01
N ALA A 223 0.74 -19.60 -60.04
CA ALA A 223 -0.68 -19.88 -60.39
C ALA A 223 -1.69 -20.52 -59.38
N LYS A 224 -2.48 -19.62 -58.76
CA LYS A 224 -3.96 -19.61 -58.60
C LYS A 224 -4.74 -20.94 -58.54
N ASP A 225 -5.55 -21.08 -57.49
CA ASP A 225 -6.99 -21.33 -57.66
C ASP A 225 -7.82 -20.62 -56.56
N ALA A 226 -9.10 -20.35 -56.80
CA ALA A 226 -9.92 -19.43 -56.01
C ALA A 226 -10.99 -20.13 -55.17
N ARG A 227 -11.19 -19.68 -53.92
CA ARG A 227 -12.47 -19.79 -53.17
C ARG A 227 -12.49 -18.91 -51.91
N LYS A 228 -13.41 -17.94 -51.86
CA LYS A 228 -13.90 -17.35 -50.60
C LYS A 228 -14.81 -18.35 -49.89
N PRO A 229 -14.82 -18.42 -48.55
CA PRO A 229 -16.00 -18.80 -47.80
C PRO A 229 -16.76 -17.57 -47.33
N SER A 230 -17.97 -17.42 -47.86
CA SER A 230 -19.03 -16.53 -47.39
C SER A 230 -19.20 -16.56 -45.86
N GLN A 231 -19.51 -15.42 -45.26
CA GLN A 231 -20.24 -15.37 -43.99
C GLN A 231 -21.48 -16.28 -44.10
N ARG A 232 -21.78 -17.06 -43.06
CA ARG A 232 -23.12 -17.61 -42.87
C ARG A 232 -23.44 -17.73 -41.38
N SER A 233 -24.18 -16.76 -40.89
CA SER A 233 -24.83 -16.81 -39.57
C SER A 233 -25.58 -18.14 -39.41
N THR A 234 -25.37 -18.84 -38.31
CA THR A 234 -26.16 -20.02 -37.93
C THR A 234 -26.73 -19.85 -36.53
N LYS A 235 -28.03 -20.11 -36.41
CA LYS A 235 -28.83 -19.92 -35.20
C LYS A 235 -28.26 -20.68 -34.00
N ARG A 236 -28.09 -19.98 -32.88
CA ARG A 236 -28.24 -20.42 -31.48
C ARG A 236 -28.15 -21.95 -31.29
N ARG A 237 -26.92 -22.49 -31.34
CA ARG A 237 -26.64 -23.91 -31.07
C ARG A 237 -27.01 -24.22 -29.61
N LYS A 238 -27.65 -25.35 -29.38
CA LYS A 238 -27.99 -25.83 -28.02
C LYS A 238 -26.68 -26.20 -27.32
N ARG A 239 -26.43 -25.65 -26.12
CA ARG A 239 -25.22 -25.92 -25.31
C ARG A 239 -25.05 -27.42 -25.07
N THR A 240 -23.81 -27.86 -25.04
CA THR A 240 -23.42 -29.24 -24.74
C THR A 240 -23.24 -29.44 -23.23
N ILE A 241 -23.23 -30.68 -22.78
CA ILE A 241 -22.96 -31.02 -21.37
C ILE A 241 -21.54 -30.59 -20.97
N ALA A 242 -20.59 -30.50 -21.92
CA ALA A 242 -19.27 -29.93 -21.67
C ALA A 242 -19.32 -28.40 -21.41
N ASP A 243 -20.18 -27.66 -22.12
CA ASP A 243 -20.40 -26.23 -21.85
C ASP A 243 -21.07 -26.02 -20.48
N GLU A 244 -22.02 -26.88 -20.10
CA GLU A 244 -22.68 -26.81 -18.78
C GLU A 244 -21.72 -27.21 -17.63
N SER A 245 -20.79 -28.14 -17.87
CA SER A 245 -19.70 -28.47 -16.94
C SER A 245 -18.69 -27.32 -16.81
N ALA A 246 -18.42 -26.58 -17.90
CA ALA A 246 -17.54 -25.41 -17.88
C ALA A 246 -18.13 -24.24 -17.06
N GLU A 247 -19.44 -24.02 -17.09
CA GLU A 247 -20.14 -23.06 -16.19
C GLU A 247 -20.05 -23.45 -14.70
N ASN A 248 -19.60 -24.68 -14.41
CA ASN A 248 -19.43 -25.23 -13.06
C ASN A 248 -17.94 -25.34 -12.63
N VAL A 249 -16.98 -24.96 -13.49
CA VAL A 249 -15.56 -24.86 -13.12
C VAL A 249 -15.35 -23.58 -12.30
N ILE A 250 -15.08 -23.74 -11.01
CA ILE A 250 -14.82 -22.60 -10.10
C ILE A 250 -13.42 -22.06 -10.40
N ASP A 251 -13.36 -20.97 -11.16
CA ASP A 251 -12.12 -20.28 -11.50
C ASP A 251 -11.61 -19.43 -10.30
N TRP A 252 -10.32 -19.06 -10.27
CA TRP A 252 -9.66 -18.46 -9.11
C TRP A 252 -10.30 -17.14 -8.64
N TRP A 253 -10.75 -16.32 -9.60
CA TRP A 253 -11.50 -15.07 -9.42
C TRP A 253 -12.97 -15.25 -9.03
N SER A 254 -13.53 -16.47 -9.00
CA SER A 254 -14.90 -16.71 -8.51
C SER A 254 -15.10 -16.18 -7.09
N LYS A 255 -14.03 -16.17 -6.27
CA LYS A 255 -13.99 -15.56 -4.94
C LYS A 255 -14.38 -14.08 -4.94
N TYR A 256 -13.94 -13.30 -5.94
CA TYR A 256 -14.25 -11.87 -6.04
C TYR A 256 -15.76 -11.64 -6.18
N TYR A 257 -16.39 -12.31 -7.16
CA TYR A 257 -17.84 -12.20 -7.36
C TYR A 257 -18.67 -12.82 -6.22
N ALA A 258 -18.17 -13.86 -5.55
CA ALA A 258 -18.78 -14.38 -4.33
C ALA A 258 -18.76 -13.35 -3.18
N SER A 259 -17.64 -12.63 -3.05
CA SER A 259 -17.43 -11.59 -2.04
C SER A 259 -18.32 -10.37 -2.28
N LEU A 260 -18.41 -9.88 -3.53
CA LEU A 260 -19.35 -8.82 -3.91
C LEU A 260 -20.81 -9.19 -3.58
N LYS A 261 -21.24 -10.43 -3.90
CA LYS A 261 -22.58 -10.92 -3.56
C LYS A 261 -22.82 -10.99 -2.05
N LYS A 262 -21.80 -11.38 -1.27
CA LYS A 262 -21.89 -11.40 0.21
C LYS A 262 -22.01 -9.98 0.78
N ALA A 263 -21.22 -9.03 0.27
CA ALA A 263 -21.28 -7.62 0.68
C ALA A 263 -22.64 -6.98 0.35
N GLN A 264 -23.19 -7.25 -0.84
CA GLN A 264 -24.53 -6.78 -1.24
C GLN A 264 -25.63 -7.33 -0.34
N LYS A 265 -25.55 -8.59 0.10
CA LYS A 265 -26.50 -9.20 1.05
C LYS A 265 -26.33 -8.72 2.49
N ALA A 266 -25.23 -8.04 2.83
CA ALA A 266 -24.93 -7.54 4.16
C ALA A 266 -25.34 -6.08 4.37
N LYS A 267 -25.59 -5.31 3.30
CA LYS A 267 -26.21 -3.98 3.40
C LYS A 267 -27.72 -4.17 3.63
N PRO A 268 -28.31 -3.65 4.73
CA PRO A 268 -29.75 -3.66 4.91
C PRO A 268 -30.42 -2.79 3.84
N ASP A 269 -31.62 -3.18 3.39
CA ASP A 269 -32.38 -2.48 2.35
C ASP A 269 -32.57 -0.99 2.70
N GLU A 270 -31.90 -0.11 1.95
CA GLU A 270 -31.99 1.33 2.14
C GLU A 270 -33.32 1.85 1.55
N VAL A 271 -34.33 1.88 2.43
CA VAL A 271 -35.56 2.68 2.39
C VAL A 271 -36.15 2.96 1.00
N VAL A 272 -37.04 2.06 0.54
CA VAL A 272 -37.94 2.36 -0.59
C VAL A 272 -38.87 3.53 -0.20
N VAL A 273 -38.60 4.71 -0.75
CA VAL A 273 -39.51 5.87 -0.63
C VAL A 273 -40.75 5.59 -1.47
N ASN A 274 -41.83 5.18 -0.81
CA ASN A 274 -43.14 5.05 -1.44
C ASN A 274 -43.68 6.45 -1.81
N ILE A 275 -43.84 6.71 -3.11
CA ILE A 275 -44.71 7.79 -3.62
C ILE A 275 -45.92 7.12 -4.26
N ASP A 276 -47.10 7.47 -3.74
CA ASP A 276 -48.39 6.86 -4.10
C ASP A 276 -48.94 7.48 -5.40
N GLY A 277 -49.41 6.66 -6.35
CA GLY A 277 -49.87 7.15 -7.67
C GLY A 277 -50.34 6.03 -8.62
N PRO A 278 -51.41 6.22 -9.43
CA PRO A 278 -52.38 5.13 -9.58
C PRO A 278 -52.25 4.22 -10.83
N LYS A 279 -52.42 2.92 -10.56
CA LYS A 279 -53.01 1.83 -11.38
C LYS A 279 -53.25 2.11 -12.89
N LYS A 280 -52.60 1.30 -13.76
CA LYS A 280 -53.26 0.78 -14.99
C LYS A 280 -52.69 -0.55 -15.49
N LYS A 281 -53.63 -1.49 -15.69
CA LYS A 281 -53.63 -2.75 -16.48
C LYS A 281 -52.60 -3.86 -16.18
N LYS A 282 -53.19 -5.06 -15.94
CA LYS A 282 -52.53 -6.38 -15.96
C LYS A 282 -51.92 -6.65 -17.34
N ASP A 283 -50.72 -7.24 -17.34
CA ASP A 283 -50.41 -8.34 -18.24
C ASP A 283 -49.68 -9.45 -17.47
N LYS A 284 -50.21 -10.68 -17.53
CA LYS A 284 -49.61 -11.86 -16.89
C LYS A 284 -48.70 -12.56 -17.90
N ILE A 285 -47.40 -12.24 -17.87
CA ILE A 285 -46.37 -13.10 -18.46
C ILE A 285 -45.47 -13.65 -17.35
N LEU A 286 -45.18 -14.96 -17.44
CA LEU A 286 -44.56 -15.74 -16.37
C LEU A 286 -43.21 -15.15 -15.94
N LYS A 287 -43.14 -14.61 -14.71
CA LYS A 287 -41.91 -14.64 -13.91
C LYS A 287 -41.60 -16.10 -13.56
N LYS A 288 -41.03 -16.84 -14.52
CA LYS A 288 -40.32 -18.08 -14.24
C LYS A 288 -39.15 -17.70 -13.35
N LYS A 289 -39.32 -17.83 -12.02
CA LYS A 289 -38.19 -17.76 -11.09
C LYS A 289 -37.17 -18.78 -11.58
N LEU A 290 -36.06 -18.30 -12.13
CA LEU A 290 -34.84 -19.08 -12.16
C LEU A 290 -34.63 -19.52 -10.72
N LYS A 291 -34.59 -20.83 -10.48
CA LYS A 291 -34.01 -21.32 -9.24
C LYS A 291 -32.62 -20.71 -9.20
N GLU A 292 -32.32 -19.88 -8.21
CA GLU A 292 -30.93 -19.69 -7.81
C GLU A 292 -30.43 -21.10 -7.52
N LYS A 293 -29.61 -21.65 -8.43
CA LYS A 293 -28.78 -22.81 -8.09
C LYS A 293 -28.02 -22.36 -6.85
N GLU A 294 -28.16 -23.08 -5.74
CA GLU A 294 -27.42 -22.79 -4.52
C GLU A 294 -25.96 -22.60 -4.90
N ILE A 295 -25.49 -21.36 -4.82
CA ILE A 295 -24.09 -21.06 -5.10
C ILE A 295 -23.33 -21.83 -4.02
N PRO A 296 -22.33 -22.67 -4.38
CA PRO A 296 -21.56 -23.39 -3.38
C PRO A 296 -21.01 -22.40 -2.35
N ASN A 297 -20.73 -22.87 -1.13
CA ASN A 297 -20.17 -22.05 -0.06
C ASN A 297 -18.71 -21.65 -0.41
N LEU A 298 -18.59 -20.70 -1.34
CA LEU A 298 -17.34 -20.24 -1.91
C LEU A 298 -16.56 -19.42 -0.89
N ALA A 299 -15.25 -19.62 -0.87
CA ALA A 299 -14.35 -18.75 -0.15
C ALA A 299 -14.53 -17.30 -0.60
N VAL A 300 -14.67 -16.41 0.38
CA VAL A 300 -14.77 -14.97 0.19
C VAL A 300 -13.51 -14.27 0.69
N LEU A 301 -13.29 -13.07 0.16
CA LEU A 301 -12.20 -12.17 0.47
C LEU A 301 -12.80 -10.86 0.98
N GLN A 302 -12.03 -10.10 1.76
CA GLN A 302 -12.34 -8.69 1.97
C GLN A 302 -12.02 -7.93 0.67
N ILE A 303 -12.98 -7.13 0.21
CA ILE A 303 -12.79 -6.19 -0.90
C ILE A 303 -12.70 -4.80 -0.27
N TYR A 304 -11.71 -4.03 -0.69
CA TYR A 304 -11.55 -2.62 -0.35
C TYR A 304 -12.08 -1.80 -1.52
N ASP A 305 -12.69 -0.65 -1.23
CA ASP A 305 -13.32 0.20 -2.25
C ASP A 305 -12.30 1.10 -2.99
N GLY A 306 -11.05 1.15 -2.50
CA GLY A 306 -9.91 1.88 -3.10
C GLY A 306 -8.63 1.04 -3.18
N ASP A 307 -7.50 1.70 -3.44
CA ASP A 307 -6.16 1.10 -3.37
C ASP A 307 -5.78 0.71 -1.94
N LEU A 308 -4.89 -0.29 -1.81
CA LEU A 308 -4.45 -0.77 -0.50
C LEU A 308 -3.40 0.16 0.14
N GLU A 309 -2.68 0.92 -0.68
CA GLU A 309 -1.70 1.89 -0.25
C GLU A 309 -2.34 2.93 0.69
N SER A 310 -3.48 3.51 0.31
CA SER A 310 -4.22 4.47 1.13
C SER A 310 -4.73 3.86 2.44
N GLU A 311 -5.27 2.64 2.40
CA GLU A 311 -5.80 1.91 3.57
C GLU A 311 -4.71 1.53 4.59
N PHE A 312 -3.49 1.27 4.13
CA PHE A 312 -2.38 0.76 4.93
C PHE A 312 -1.19 1.73 5.03
N ASN A 313 -1.44 3.04 4.91
CA ASN A 313 -0.43 4.11 5.08
C ASN A 313 0.82 3.88 4.21
N ASN A 314 0.60 3.63 2.92
CA ASN A 314 1.56 3.32 1.86
C ASN A 314 2.46 2.09 2.13
N PHE A 315 2.09 1.24 3.10
CA PHE A 315 2.92 0.14 3.59
C PHE A 315 4.29 0.59 4.11
N GLU A 316 4.33 1.81 4.65
CA GLU A 316 5.52 2.49 5.14
C GLU A 316 5.61 2.43 6.68
N ASP A 317 5.46 1.23 7.23
CA ASP A 317 5.46 0.99 8.68
C ASP A 317 6.86 0.90 9.30
N TRP A 318 7.90 0.65 8.49
CA TRP A 318 9.31 0.55 8.92
C TRP A 318 10.26 1.48 8.16
N VAL A 319 9.92 1.87 6.92
CA VAL A 319 10.67 2.82 6.09
C VAL A 319 9.69 3.78 5.40
N LYS A 320 10.09 5.04 5.26
CA LYS A 320 9.38 6.11 4.56
C LYS A 320 10.01 6.39 3.21
N THR A 321 9.19 6.81 2.26
CA THR A 321 9.58 7.28 0.93
C THR A 321 9.48 8.80 0.90
N PHE A 322 10.59 9.47 0.62
CA PHE A 322 10.67 10.92 0.51
C PHE A 322 10.81 11.30 -0.96
N GLU A 323 9.80 11.96 -1.51
CA GLU A 323 9.77 12.40 -2.90
C GLU A 323 10.60 13.68 -3.05
N LEU A 324 11.76 13.57 -3.68
CA LEU A 324 12.76 14.63 -3.72
C LEU A 324 12.35 15.72 -4.71
N LEU A 325 12.31 16.95 -4.21
CA LEU A 325 12.06 18.14 -5.02
C LEU A 325 13.31 18.50 -5.82
N ARG A 326 13.12 18.72 -7.12
CA ARG A 326 14.21 18.90 -8.09
C ARG A 326 14.27 20.31 -8.66
N GLY A 327 14.43 21.30 -7.77
CA GLY A 327 14.69 22.70 -8.14
C GLY A 327 13.69 23.24 -9.18
N LYS A 328 14.20 23.71 -10.33
CA LYS A 328 13.36 24.13 -11.47
C LYS A 328 12.96 22.92 -12.33
N SER A 329 12.01 22.12 -11.86
CA SER A 329 11.35 21.08 -12.67
C SER A 329 10.23 21.69 -13.52
N THR A 330 10.09 21.23 -14.77
CA THR A 330 8.91 21.47 -15.63
C THR A 330 7.80 20.48 -15.29
N GLU A 331 6.56 20.82 -15.64
CA GLU A 331 5.35 20.11 -15.17
C GLU A 331 5.21 18.66 -15.70
N ASP A 332 5.87 18.32 -16.82
CA ASP A 332 5.76 17.03 -17.51
C ASP A 332 6.49 15.84 -16.83
N ASP A 333 7.16 16.05 -15.69
CA ASP A 333 8.12 15.08 -15.15
C ASP A 333 7.48 14.04 -14.20
N HIS A 334 6.56 13.21 -14.72
CA HIS A 334 5.70 12.21 -14.01
C HIS A 334 6.41 11.01 -13.30
N GLY A 335 7.55 11.25 -12.67
CA GLY A 335 8.25 10.31 -11.81
C GLY A 335 9.19 11.09 -10.89
N LEU A 336 9.09 10.87 -9.58
CA LEU A 336 9.85 11.65 -8.61
C LEU A 336 11.08 10.86 -8.17
N ASP A 337 12.22 11.53 -8.15
CA ASP A 337 13.45 11.00 -7.55
C ASP A 337 13.13 10.69 -6.07
N ARG A 338 13.42 9.49 -5.58
CA ARG A 338 12.95 9.04 -4.25
C ARG A 338 14.09 8.63 -3.34
N ASP A 339 14.12 9.17 -2.12
CA ASP A 339 14.91 8.63 -1.02
C ASP A 339 14.05 7.69 -0.16
N ARG A 340 14.64 6.62 0.36
CA ARG A 340 14.00 5.68 1.28
C ARG A 340 14.80 5.61 2.56
N GLY A 341 14.16 6.01 3.66
CA GLY A 341 14.79 6.09 4.96
C GLY A 341 13.78 6.21 6.10
N SER A 342 14.25 6.39 7.32
CA SER A 342 13.40 6.65 8.48
C SER A 342 14.20 7.37 9.57
N PHE A 343 13.51 7.89 10.58
CA PHE A 343 14.12 8.61 11.68
C PHE A 343 13.56 8.13 13.02
N CYS A 344 14.41 8.01 14.04
CA CYS A 344 14.02 7.80 15.42
C CYS A 344 14.66 8.88 16.28
N ILE A 345 13.83 9.74 16.86
CA ILE A 345 14.24 10.94 17.58
C ILE A 345 13.82 10.79 19.04
N TYR A 346 14.75 10.93 19.99
CA TYR A 346 14.44 10.83 21.42
C TYR A 346 15.35 11.73 22.26
N LYS A 347 14.83 12.27 23.37
CA LYS A 347 15.63 13.06 24.33
C LYS A 347 16.74 12.15 24.89
N SER A 348 17.98 12.62 24.85
CA SER A 348 19.15 11.84 25.26
C SER A 348 19.10 11.59 26.77
N PRO A 349 19.32 10.35 27.26
CA PRO A 349 19.28 10.07 28.69
C PRO A 349 20.44 10.77 29.41
N GLU A 350 20.10 11.49 30.49
CA GLU A 350 21.08 12.27 31.27
C GLU A 350 22.08 11.37 32.02
N ASP A 351 21.69 10.13 32.35
CA ASP A 351 22.56 9.12 32.98
C ASP A 351 23.40 8.32 31.97
N SER A 352 24.68 8.69 31.89
CA SER A 352 25.71 8.10 31.02
C SER A 352 26.12 6.64 31.35
N SER A 353 25.31 5.90 32.14
CA SER A 353 25.63 4.57 32.67
C SER A 353 25.22 3.40 31.77
N ILE A 354 24.29 3.58 30.83
CA ILE A 354 23.85 2.51 29.91
C ILE A 354 24.63 2.57 28.58
N LYS A 355 25.91 2.18 28.61
CA LYS A 355 26.79 2.16 27.42
C LYS A 355 26.76 0.85 26.61
N ASP A 356 25.97 -0.14 27.04
CA ASP A 356 26.02 -1.51 26.51
C ASP A 356 25.08 -1.80 25.33
N SER A 357 24.49 -0.78 24.72
CA SER A 357 23.90 -0.90 23.36
C SER A 357 24.43 0.18 22.44
N LYS A 358 25.52 -0.16 21.74
CA LYS A 358 25.94 0.51 20.49
C LYS A 358 24.93 0.33 19.34
N GLN A 359 23.90 -0.49 19.52
CA GLN A 359 22.91 -0.78 18.51
C GLN A 359 21.79 0.26 18.55
N LEU A 360 21.67 1.03 17.46
CA LEU A 360 20.68 2.08 17.30
C LEU A 360 19.26 1.49 17.38
N ARG A 361 18.33 2.17 18.05
CA ARG A 361 16.94 1.70 18.24
C ARG A 361 16.24 1.46 16.90
N ILE A 362 16.52 2.31 15.92
CA ILE A 362 15.98 2.24 14.56
C ILE A 362 16.36 0.94 13.82
N GLN A 363 17.45 0.28 14.22
CA GLN A 363 17.88 -0.99 13.60
C GLN A 363 17.02 -2.20 14.03
N GLN A 364 16.11 -2.05 14.99
CA GLN A 364 15.26 -3.14 15.46
C GLN A 364 14.11 -3.40 14.48
N GLY A 365 14.11 -4.59 13.86
CA GLY A 365 13.05 -5.02 12.95
C GLY A 365 13.24 -4.61 11.48
N ILE A 366 14.39 -4.02 11.11
CA ILE A 366 14.69 -3.73 9.70
C ILE A 366 14.86 -5.06 8.92
N PRO A 367 14.29 -5.18 7.71
CA PRO A 367 14.53 -6.30 6.79
C PRO A 367 16.00 -6.45 6.37
N SER A 368 16.34 -7.63 5.82
CA SER A 368 17.69 -7.87 5.30
C SER A 368 17.95 -7.07 4.01
N ASN A 369 19.11 -6.43 3.91
CA ASN A 369 19.54 -5.65 2.75
C ASN A 369 20.06 -6.48 1.57
N HIS A 370 19.94 -7.81 1.63
CA HIS A 370 20.39 -8.69 0.56
C HIS A 370 19.36 -8.71 -0.58
N PRO A 371 19.78 -8.77 -1.86
CA PRO A 371 18.84 -8.89 -2.97
C PRO A 371 17.98 -10.15 -2.86
N ILE A 372 16.66 -10.00 -2.99
CA ILE A 372 15.70 -11.11 -2.91
C ILE A 372 15.04 -11.30 -4.27
N LYS A 373 15.09 -12.53 -4.79
CA LYS A 373 14.35 -12.93 -5.98
C LYS A 373 12.93 -13.32 -5.60
N VAL A 374 11.95 -12.76 -6.30
CA VAL A 374 10.52 -12.99 -6.05
C VAL A 374 9.80 -13.42 -7.33
N LEU A 375 8.71 -14.17 -7.15
CA LEU A 375 7.77 -14.52 -8.22
C LEU A 375 6.47 -13.76 -7.98
N ILE A 376 6.12 -12.86 -8.90
CA ILE A 376 5.00 -11.94 -8.77
C ILE A 376 3.89 -12.41 -9.68
N ARG A 377 2.70 -12.63 -9.11
CA ARG A 377 1.49 -13.04 -9.82
C ARG A 377 0.48 -11.90 -9.80
N VAL A 378 0.28 -11.28 -10.94
CA VAL A 378 -0.63 -10.14 -11.11
C VAL A 378 -1.97 -10.66 -11.62
N TYR A 379 -3.01 -10.50 -10.82
CA TYR A 379 -4.36 -11.00 -11.07
C TYR A 379 -5.30 -9.84 -11.40
N ILE A 380 -5.74 -9.74 -12.67
CA ILE A 380 -6.55 -8.62 -13.16
C ILE A 380 -7.93 -9.16 -13.54
N VAL A 381 -8.90 -8.86 -12.68
CA VAL A 381 -10.29 -9.31 -12.77
C VAL A 381 -11.06 -8.51 -13.81
N ALA A 382 -11.18 -7.19 -13.61
CA ALA A 382 -11.99 -6.29 -14.41
C ALA A 382 -11.50 -4.83 -14.24
N ALA A 383 -11.94 -3.96 -15.14
CA ALA A 383 -11.93 -2.51 -14.92
C ALA A 383 -13.35 -1.96 -15.07
N PHE A 384 -13.58 -0.75 -14.56
CA PHE A 384 -14.89 -0.11 -14.51
C PHE A 384 -14.79 1.35 -14.91
N ASN A 385 -15.82 1.88 -15.57
CA ASN A 385 -15.93 3.28 -15.99
C ASN A 385 -14.68 3.85 -16.68
N LEU A 386 -14.07 3.07 -17.58
CA LEU A 386 -12.96 3.56 -18.41
C LEU A 386 -13.39 4.81 -19.21
N SER A 387 -12.47 5.74 -19.38
CA SER A 387 -12.63 6.88 -20.28
C SER A 387 -12.81 6.38 -21.71
N PRO A 388 -13.83 6.84 -22.46
CA PRO A 388 -13.92 6.56 -23.89
C PRO A 388 -12.76 7.23 -24.64
N ALA A 389 -12.11 6.50 -25.54
CA ALA A 389 -11.21 7.08 -26.55
C ALA A 389 -11.73 6.92 -27.99
N ASP A 390 -12.62 5.95 -28.26
CA ASP A 390 -13.24 5.77 -29.57
C ASP A 390 -14.27 6.87 -29.92
N PRO A 391 -14.41 7.24 -31.22
CA PRO A 391 -15.48 8.11 -31.71
C PRO A 391 -16.92 7.61 -31.48
N ASP A 392 -17.12 6.32 -31.14
CA ASP A 392 -18.44 5.77 -30.80
C ASP A 392 -18.78 5.85 -29.29
N GLY A 393 -17.92 6.49 -28.50
CA GLY A 393 -18.09 6.63 -27.05
C GLY A 393 -17.82 5.32 -26.29
N LYS A 394 -16.94 4.48 -26.82
CA LYS A 394 -16.41 3.27 -26.18
C LYS A 394 -14.88 3.29 -26.18
N SER A 395 -14.32 2.12 -25.92
CA SER A 395 -12.92 1.75 -26.04
C SER A 395 -12.88 0.25 -26.31
N ASP A 396 -11.78 -0.20 -26.90
CA ASP A 396 -11.38 -1.58 -27.14
C ASP A 396 -10.21 -1.96 -26.17
N PRO A 397 -10.38 -1.91 -24.83
CA PRO A 397 -9.27 -1.93 -23.88
C PRO A 397 -8.49 -3.24 -23.81
N TYR A 398 -7.18 -3.12 -23.59
CA TYR A 398 -6.27 -4.22 -23.25
C TYR A 398 -5.28 -3.87 -22.13
N ILE A 399 -4.69 -4.90 -21.52
CA ILE A 399 -3.78 -4.77 -20.38
C ILE A 399 -2.31 -4.68 -20.85
N VAL A 400 -1.55 -3.79 -20.23
CA VAL A 400 -0.08 -3.82 -20.21
C VAL A 400 0.42 -3.89 -18.78
N VAL A 401 1.33 -4.82 -18.49
CA VAL A 401 1.99 -4.94 -17.18
C VAL A 401 3.49 -4.69 -17.37
N LYS A 402 4.06 -3.76 -16.58
CA LYS A 402 5.49 -3.42 -16.60
C LYS A 402 6.10 -3.61 -15.22
N LEU A 403 7.27 -4.22 -15.15
CA LEU A 403 8.07 -4.32 -13.93
C LEU A 403 9.56 -4.37 -14.28
N GLY A 404 10.32 -3.38 -13.83
CA GLY A 404 11.74 -3.27 -14.16
C GLY A 404 11.95 -3.15 -15.68
N LYS A 405 12.62 -4.15 -16.27
CA LYS A 405 12.82 -4.25 -17.74
C LYS A 405 11.78 -5.13 -18.45
N THR A 406 10.89 -5.78 -17.71
CA THR A 406 9.90 -6.71 -18.26
C THR A 406 8.62 -5.94 -18.58
N GLU A 407 8.16 -6.04 -19.82
CA GLU A 407 6.86 -5.53 -20.28
C GLU A 407 6.07 -6.67 -20.94
N ILE A 408 4.83 -6.87 -20.50
CA ILE A 408 3.88 -7.81 -21.08
C ILE A 408 2.71 -7.01 -21.62
N LYS A 409 2.50 -7.04 -22.94
CA LYS A 409 1.35 -6.41 -23.62
C LYS A 409 0.35 -7.49 -24.04
N ASP A 410 -0.88 -7.39 -23.56
CA ASP A 410 -1.95 -8.33 -23.89
C ASP A 410 -2.82 -7.85 -25.07
N ARG A 411 -2.20 -7.13 -26.03
CA ARG A 411 -2.88 -6.38 -27.11
C ARG A 411 -3.79 -7.25 -27.97
N ASP A 412 -3.41 -8.50 -28.22
CA ASP A 412 -4.20 -9.47 -29.00
C ASP A 412 -5.41 -10.04 -28.23
N LYS A 413 -5.59 -9.63 -26.97
CA LYS A 413 -6.70 -10.01 -26.07
C LYS A 413 -7.55 -8.81 -25.64
N TYR A 414 -7.53 -7.74 -26.44
CA TYR A 414 -8.41 -6.59 -26.24
C TYR A 414 -9.89 -6.99 -26.20
N ILE A 415 -10.69 -6.22 -25.47
CA ILE A 415 -12.13 -6.48 -25.29
C ILE A 415 -12.92 -5.38 -26.02
N PRO A 416 -13.56 -5.67 -27.17
CA PRO A 416 -14.13 -4.61 -28.00
C PRO A 416 -15.33 -3.91 -27.34
N LYS A 417 -15.37 -2.59 -27.51
CA LYS A 417 -16.48 -1.66 -27.26
C LYS A 417 -17.01 -1.72 -25.83
N GLN A 418 -16.09 -1.68 -24.86
CA GLN A 418 -16.39 -1.95 -23.47
C GLN A 418 -15.66 -1.02 -22.49
N LEU A 419 -16.42 -0.19 -21.76
CA LEU A 419 -15.89 0.68 -20.70
C LEU A 419 -15.84 -0.02 -19.32
N ASN A 420 -16.44 -1.21 -19.19
CA ASN A 420 -16.41 -2.03 -17.98
C ASN A 420 -15.89 -3.46 -18.33
N PRO A 421 -14.64 -3.60 -18.82
CA PRO A 421 -14.12 -4.86 -19.31
C PRO A 421 -13.91 -5.85 -18.16
N VAL A 422 -14.26 -7.11 -18.42
CA VAL A 422 -14.04 -8.23 -17.52
C VAL A 422 -12.95 -9.10 -18.13
N PHE A 423 -11.72 -8.93 -17.64
CA PHE A 423 -10.51 -9.50 -18.23
C PHE A 423 -10.25 -10.95 -17.81
N GLY A 424 -10.32 -11.25 -16.50
CA GLY A 424 -10.01 -12.58 -15.96
C GLY A 424 -8.59 -13.06 -16.26
N ARG A 425 -7.60 -12.17 -16.27
CA ARG A 425 -6.22 -12.46 -16.68
C ARG A 425 -5.31 -12.61 -15.47
N SER A 426 -4.31 -13.48 -15.60
CA SER A 426 -3.22 -13.64 -14.64
C SER A 426 -1.88 -13.62 -15.36
N PHE A 427 -0.95 -12.82 -14.86
CA PHE A 427 0.41 -12.70 -15.38
C PHE A 427 1.42 -13.14 -14.32
N GLU A 428 2.51 -13.77 -14.73
CA GLU A 428 3.59 -14.19 -13.82
C GLU A 428 4.91 -13.57 -14.27
N ILE A 429 5.58 -12.87 -13.35
CA ILE A 429 6.82 -12.12 -13.61
C ILE A 429 7.82 -12.45 -12.50
N GLN A 430 9.07 -12.74 -12.88
CA GLN A 430 10.18 -12.82 -11.92
C GLN A 430 10.84 -11.46 -11.78
N ALA A 431 11.19 -11.09 -10.55
CA ALA A 431 11.84 -9.82 -10.25
C ALA A 431 12.88 -9.96 -9.13
N THR A 432 13.79 -9.01 -9.03
CA THR A 432 14.75 -8.92 -7.91
C THR A 432 14.61 -7.60 -7.15
N PHE A 433 14.18 -7.66 -5.89
CA PHE A 433 14.20 -6.51 -5.00
C PHE A 433 15.64 -6.27 -4.49
N PRO A 434 16.03 -5.00 -4.23
CA PRO A 434 15.25 -3.76 -4.33
C PRO A 434 15.12 -3.16 -5.75
N LYS A 435 15.77 -3.76 -6.77
CA LYS A 435 15.94 -3.15 -8.10
C LYS A 435 14.65 -3.05 -8.91
N GLU A 436 13.76 -4.02 -8.77
CA GLU A 436 12.55 -4.18 -9.57
C GLU A 436 11.32 -4.20 -8.66
N SER A 437 11.08 -3.09 -7.94
CA SER A 437 10.02 -2.97 -6.93
C SER A 437 8.70 -2.39 -7.45
N LEU A 438 8.75 -1.42 -8.37
CA LEU A 438 7.56 -0.69 -8.83
C LEU A 438 6.89 -1.39 -10.02
N LEU A 439 5.70 -1.92 -9.77
CA LEU A 439 4.84 -2.56 -10.76
C LEU A 439 3.88 -1.52 -11.35
N SER A 440 3.94 -1.29 -12.67
CA SER A 440 2.90 -0.53 -13.37
C SER A 440 1.90 -1.47 -14.03
N VAL A 441 0.61 -1.20 -13.83
CA VAL A 441 -0.49 -1.80 -14.59
C VAL A 441 -1.15 -0.67 -15.39
N LEU A 442 -1.16 -0.81 -16.71
CA LEU A 442 -1.70 0.18 -17.64
C LEU A 442 -2.84 -0.45 -18.45
N ILE A 443 -3.85 0.35 -18.75
CA ILE A 443 -4.92 0.01 -19.69
C ILE A 443 -4.76 0.92 -20.91
N TYR A 444 -4.62 0.30 -22.08
CA TYR A 444 -4.56 0.97 -23.37
C TYR A 444 -5.82 0.67 -24.17
N ASP A 445 -6.20 1.59 -25.05
CA ASP A 445 -7.18 1.36 -26.11
C ASP A 445 -6.52 0.65 -27.31
N HIS A 446 -7.25 -0.17 -28.05
CA HIS A 446 -6.72 -0.86 -29.23
C HIS A 446 -7.15 -0.16 -30.52
N ASP A 447 -6.22 0.55 -31.14
CA ASP A 447 -6.50 1.19 -32.42
C ASP A 447 -6.27 0.24 -33.60
N MET A 448 -7.21 0.24 -34.55
CA MET A 448 -7.02 -0.41 -35.84
C MET A 448 -6.00 0.33 -36.73
N ILE A 449 -5.85 1.64 -36.53
CA ILE A 449 -4.99 2.53 -37.32
C ILE A 449 -4.43 3.60 -36.39
N GLY A 450 -3.13 3.58 -36.12
CA GLY A 450 -2.47 4.60 -35.31
C GLY A 450 -1.56 4.03 -34.24
N MET A 451 -1.37 4.78 -33.16
CA MET A 451 -0.75 4.33 -31.92
C MET A 451 -1.85 4.21 -30.87
N ASP A 452 -1.87 3.09 -30.16
CA ASP A 452 -2.79 2.80 -29.06
C ASP A 452 -2.78 3.89 -27.98
N ASP A 453 -3.95 4.46 -27.67
CA ASP A 453 -4.11 5.49 -26.64
C ASP A 453 -4.01 4.91 -25.21
N LEU A 454 -3.34 5.64 -24.31
CA LEU A 454 -3.27 5.28 -22.89
C LEU A 454 -4.52 5.76 -22.15
N ILE A 455 -5.38 4.85 -21.73
CA ILE A 455 -6.58 5.15 -20.94
C ILE A 455 -6.22 5.45 -19.47
N GLY A 456 -5.25 4.73 -18.91
CA GLY A 456 -4.77 4.99 -17.55
C GLY A 456 -3.66 4.06 -17.05
N GLU A 457 -2.97 4.48 -16.00
CA GLU A 457 -1.91 3.74 -15.29
C GLU A 457 -2.18 3.73 -13.78
N THR A 458 -1.87 2.62 -13.11
CA THR A 458 -1.64 2.56 -11.67
C THR A 458 -0.26 1.97 -11.38
N ARG A 459 0.39 2.41 -10.31
CA ARG A 459 1.72 1.95 -9.88
C ARG A 459 1.67 1.43 -8.44
N ILE A 460 2.32 0.30 -8.20
CA ILE A 460 2.30 -0.43 -6.92
C ILE A 460 3.74 -0.71 -6.48
N ASP A 461 4.16 -0.23 -5.30
CA ASP A 461 5.47 -0.57 -4.72
C ASP A 461 5.38 -1.95 -4.03
N LEU A 462 5.92 -2.97 -4.70
CA LEU A 462 5.93 -4.33 -4.21
C LEU A 462 6.98 -4.56 -3.10
N GLU A 463 8.01 -3.70 -2.99
CA GLU A 463 9.01 -3.78 -1.93
C GLU A 463 8.40 -3.36 -0.59
N ASN A 464 7.58 -2.29 -0.56
CA ASN A 464 6.82 -1.89 0.62
C ASN A 464 5.85 -3.00 1.05
N ARG A 465 5.00 -3.48 0.12
CA ARG A 465 4.03 -4.55 0.40
C ARG A 465 4.66 -5.84 0.92
N PHE A 466 5.84 -6.21 0.40
CA PHE A 466 6.56 -7.42 0.77
C PHE A 466 7.17 -7.34 2.17
N TYR A 467 7.75 -6.20 2.55
CA TYR A 467 8.41 -6.03 3.85
C TYR A 467 7.49 -5.52 4.97
N SER A 468 6.32 -4.98 4.64
CA SER A 468 5.37 -4.48 5.62
C SER A 468 4.86 -5.55 6.59
N LYS A 469 4.70 -5.18 7.86
CA LYS A 469 4.04 -6.01 8.89
C LYS A 469 2.62 -6.45 8.50
N HIS A 470 1.97 -5.73 7.59
CA HIS A 470 0.63 -6.03 7.10
C HIS A 470 0.58 -7.26 6.17
N ARG A 471 1.75 -7.81 5.76
CA ARG A 471 1.88 -8.98 4.88
C ARG A 471 1.01 -8.88 3.62
N ALA A 472 1.12 -7.77 2.89
CA ALA A 472 0.34 -7.47 1.69
C ALA A 472 0.81 -8.25 0.43
N ILE A 473 1.01 -9.56 0.60
CA ILE A 473 1.47 -10.51 -0.41
C ILE A 473 0.26 -11.22 -1.05
N CYS A 474 -0.08 -12.42 -0.60
CA CYS A 474 -1.39 -13.02 -0.85
C CYS A 474 -2.22 -12.96 0.45
N GLY A 475 -3.45 -12.45 0.37
CA GLY A 475 -4.31 -12.29 1.54
C GLY A 475 -4.52 -13.59 2.31
N LEU A 476 -4.48 -13.51 3.65
CA LEU A 476 -4.67 -14.64 4.55
C LEU A 476 -6.06 -15.25 4.37
N GLN A 477 -6.10 -16.49 3.91
CA GLN A 477 -7.34 -17.22 3.70
C GLN A 477 -7.86 -17.78 5.03
N ASN A 478 -9.18 -17.71 5.26
CA ASN A 478 -9.83 -18.29 6.45
C ASN A 478 -9.73 -19.84 6.52
N GLN A 479 -9.33 -20.49 5.43
CA GLN A 479 -9.18 -21.93 5.31
C GLN A 479 -7.88 -22.21 4.56
N TYR A 480 -7.09 -23.17 5.06
CA TYR A 480 -5.88 -23.65 4.42
C TYR A 480 -6.23 -24.85 3.54
N GLU A 481 -6.21 -24.67 2.23
CA GLU A 481 -6.40 -25.72 1.23
C GLU A 481 -5.11 -25.91 0.43
N ILE A 482 -4.74 -27.15 0.12
CA ILE A 482 -3.52 -27.43 -0.66
C ILE A 482 -3.81 -27.37 -2.18
N GLU A 483 -5.01 -27.80 -2.60
CA GLU A 483 -5.41 -27.94 -4.00
C GLU A 483 -6.75 -27.23 -4.30
N GLY A 484 -7.07 -27.06 -5.59
CA GLY A 484 -8.32 -26.45 -6.05
C GLY A 484 -8.31 -24.91 -6.12
N TYR A 485 -9.50 -24.34 -6.33
CA TYR A 485 -9.69 -22.89 -6.58
C TYR A 485 -9.33 -22.02 -5.36
N ASN A 486 -9.51 -22.55 -4.15
CA ASN A 486 -9.18 -21.87 -2.90
C ASN A 486 -7.80 -22.26 -2.34
N ALA A 487 -7.00 -23.04 -3.06
CA ALA A 487 -5.68 -23.41 -2.60
C ALA A 487 -4.83 -22.20 -2.13
N TRP A 488 -3.98 -22.50 -1.15
CA TRP A 488 -3.02 -21.60 -0.55
C TRP A 488 -2.06 -21.02 -1.60
N ARG A 489 -1.59 -19.80 -1.38
CA ARG A 489 -0.71 -19.07 -2.31
C ARG A 489 0.52 -18.47 -1.66
N ASP A 490 0.61 -18.52 -0.33
CA ASP A 490 1.76 -18.04 0.42
C ASP A 490 2.87 -19.09 0.35
N THR A 491 4.11 -18.65 0.29
CA THR A 491 5.28 -19.55 0.34
C THR A 491 5.46 -20.18 1.72
N SER A 492 4.90 -19.56 2.77
CA SER A 492 4.95 -20.07 4.14
C SER A 492 3.62 -20.70 4.57
N LYS A 493 3.68 -21.76 5.38
CA LYS A 493 2.50 -22.37 6.02
C LYS A 493 1.88 -21.41 7.06
N PRO A 494 0.58 -21.50 7.37
CA PRO A 494 -0.03 -20.75 8.48
C PRO A 494 0.70 -20.92 9.82
N THR A 495 1.22 -22.12 10.11
CA THR A 495 1.99 -22.42 11.34
C THR A 495 3.33 -21.68 11.37
N GLU A 496 4.06 -21.66 10.25
CA GLU A 496 5.32 -20.91 10.09
C GLU A 496 5.10 -19.40 10.23
N ILE A 497 4.03 -18.87 9.63
CA ILE A 497 3.65 -17.46 9.71
C ILE A 497 3.36 -17.05 11.16
N LEU A 498 2.57 -17.85 11.87
CA LEU A 498 2.25 -17.58 13.28
C LEU A 498 3.49 -17.69 14.17
N THR A 499 4.37 -18.66 13.90
CA THR A 499 5.63 -18.85 14.63
C THR A 499 6.56 -17.65 14.44
N LYS A 500 6.70 -17.17 13.19
CA LYS A 500 7.44 -15.95 12.89
C LYS A 500 6.83 -14.74 13.61
N LEU A 501 5.50 -14.57 13.54
CA LEU A 501 4.81 -13.44 14.17
C LEU A 501 5.03 -13.40 15.69
N CYS A 502 4.97 -14.55 16.38
CA CYS A 502 5.24 -14.62 17.82
C CYS A 502 6.70 -14.25 18.12
N LYS A 503 7.66 -14.82 17.38
CA LYS A 503 9.09 -14.52 17.50
C LYS A 503 9.39 -13.03 17.29
N ASP A 504 8.89 -12.43 16.22
CA ASP A 504 9.13 -11.03 15.88
C ASP A 504 8.53 -10.07 16.92
N ASN A 505 7.43 -10.46 17.57
CA ASN A 505 6.80 -9.71 18.66
C ASN A 505 7.28 -10.09 20.07
N LYS A 506 8.25 -11.02 20.19
CA LYS A 506 8.76 -11.56 21.47
C LYS A 506 7.66 -12.17 22.36
N LEU A 507 6.66 -12.80 21.73
CA LEU A 507 5.61 -13.57 22.40
C LEU A 507 6.07 -15.00 22.63
N ASP A 508 5.61 -15.60 23.73
CA ASP A 508 5.85 -17.00 24.04
C ASP A 508 4.95 -17.94 23.23
N GLY A 509 5.46 -19.11 22.84
CA GLY A 509 4.86 -19.99 21.83
C GLY A 509 5.13 -19.54 20.37
N PRO A 510 4.30 -19.94 19.39
CA PRO A 510 3.04 -20.66 19.54
C PRO A 510 3.26 -22.15 19.84
N TYR A 511 2.36 -22.72 20.65
CA TYR A 511 2.30 -24.15 20.93
C TYR A 511 1.10 -24.76 20.20
N PHE A 512 1.36 -25.66 19.25
CA PHE A 512 0.33 -26.28 18.40
C PHE A 512 -0.09 -27.64 18.95
N CYS A 513 -1.33 -27.75 19.43
CA CYS A 513 -1.91 -29.00 19.92
C CYS A 513 -3.20 -29.33 19.16
N PRO A 514 -3.63 -30.61 19.08
CA PRO A 514 -4.84 -30.98 18.34
C PRO A 514 -6.07 -30.15 18.75
N GLY A 515 -6.60 -29.35 17.82
CA GLY A 515 -7.74 -28.45 18.03
C GLY A 515 -7.47 -27.18 18.87
N LYS A 516 -6.23 -26.92 19.32
CA LYS A 516 -5.87 -25.77 20.18
C LYS A 516 -4.50 -25.18 19.85
N ILE A 517 -4.39 -23.85 19.82
CA ILE A 517 -3.11 -23.13 19.74
C ILE A 517 -2.96 -22.26 20.98
N GLN A 518 -1.83 -22.34 21.68
CA GLN A 518 -1.52 -21.46 22.81
C GLN A 518 -0.43 -20.44 22.43
N ILE A 519 -0.63 -19.17 22.81
CA ILE A 519 0.34 -18.08 22.65
C ILE A 519 0.38 -17.31 23.97
N GLY A 520 1.49 -17.40 24.69
CA GLY A 520 1.59 -17.01 26.10
C GLY A 520 0.42 -17.58 26.92
N ASN A 521 -0.40 -16.70 27.48
CA ASN A 521 -1.54 -17.05 28.32
C ASN A 521 -2.87 -17.22 27.55
N GLN A 522 -2.91 -17.00 26.24
CA GLN A 522 -4.13 -17.11 25.43
C GLN A 522 -4.21 -18.45 24.69
N VAL A 523 -5.41 -19.05 24.66
CA VAL A 523 -5.68 -20.33 24.00
C VAL A 523 -6.78 -20.16 22.95
N PHE A 524 -6.41 -20.39 21.69
CA PHE A 524 -7.30 -20.33 20.53
C PHE A 524 -7.76 -21.75 20.19
N SER A 525 -9.07 -22.01 20.25
CA SER A 525 -9.64 -23.33 19.93
C SER A 525 -10.29 -23.33 18.55
N GLY A 526 -10.13 -24.41 17.77
CA GLY A 526 -10.65 -24.48 16.42
C GLY A 526 -10.62 -25.90 15.82
N LYS A 527 -11.22 -26.07 14.64
CA LYS A 527 -11.23 -27.35 13.89
C LYS A 527 -9.93 -27.55 13.09
N THR A 528 -8.78 -27.29 13.70
CA THR A 528 -7.48 -27.36 13.05
C THR A 528 -6.84 -28.73 13.30
N VAL A 529 -6.56 -29.46 12.22
CA VAL A 529 -5.73 -30.66 12.23
C VAL A 529 -4.31 -30.24 11.86
N PHE A 530 -3.36 -30.53 12.73
CA PHE A 530 -1.93 -30.26 12.54
C PHE A 530 -1.25 -31.52 12.02
N THR A 531 -0.16 -31.36 11.26
CA THR A 531 0.69 -32.51 10.90
C THR A 531 1.53 -32.94 12.10
N GLU A 532 2.05 -34.17 12.11
CA GLU A 532 2.91 -34.66 13.21
C GLU A 532 4.13 -33.75 13.39
N GLU A 533 4.68 -33.21 12.29
CA GLU A 533 5.76 -32.21 12.26
C GLU A 533 5.41 -30.91 13.02
N ASP A 534 4.18 -30.41 12.87
CA ASP A 534 3.72 -29.18 13.54
C ASP A 534 3.47 -29.41 15.06
N THR A 535 3.11 -30.63 15.47
CA THR A 535 2.71 -30.94 16.86
C THR A 535 3.87 -31.14 17.85
N GLY A 536 5.12 -31.20 17.38
CA GLY A 536 6.30 -31.51 18.20
C GLY A 536 6.59 -30.53 19.36
N ASN A 537 5.91 -29.39 19.40
CA ASN A 537 6.09 -28.34 20.40
C ASN A 537 4.99 -28.26 21.48
N CYS A 538 4.02 -29.18 21.55
CA CYS A 538 3.12 -29.20 22.71
C CYS A 538 3.94 -29.40 23.99
N PRO A 539 3.88 -28.49 25.00
CA PRO A 539 4.37 -28.82 26.32
C PRO A 539 3.58 -30.04 26.83
N ASN A 540 4.28 -31.03 27.39
CA ASN A 540 3.63 -32.16 28.04
C ASN A 540 2.73 -31.63 29.16
N VAL A 541 1.42 -31.65 28.93
CA VAL A 541 0.43 -31.41 29.99
C VAL A 541 0.50 -32.62 30.92
N SER A 542 1.28 -32.47 32.00
CA SER A 542 1.29 -33.38 33.13
C SER A 542 -0.15 -33.67 33.54
N ARG A 543 -0.50 -34.95 33.63
CA ARG A 543 -1.80 -35.41 34.15
C ARG A 543 -1.96 -35.09 35.63
#